data_AF-A0A6J7E829-F1
#
_entry.id   AF-A0A6J7E829-F1
#
_cell.length_a   1.000
_cell.length_b   1.000
_cell.length_c   1.000
_cell.angle_alpha   90.00
_cell.angle_beta   90.00
_cell.angle_gamma   90.00
#
_symmetry.space_group_name_H-M   'P 1'
#
loop_
_entity.id
_entity.type
_entity.pdbx_description
1 polymer ?
#
loop_
_entity_poly.entity_id
_entity_poly.type
_entity_poly.pdbx_seq_one_letter_code
_entity_poly.pdbx_strand_id
1 'polypeptide(L)'
;MDILRKEPNSYAISVKTGFGIDALIHAIEKTLPRPRIEVDIVIPYSRGDLISAIHEHGEILSEEYVAEGTAIHARVDAGLARQIHDLQE
;
A
#
# COMPACT_ATOMS: atom_id res chain seq x y z
N MET A 1 -9.93 32.65 -6.27
CA MET A 1 -9.54 31.92 -5.04
C MET A 1 -10.74 31.29 -4.33
N ASP A 2 -11.96 31.37 -4.87
CA ASP A 2 -13.14 30.78 -4.20
C ASP A 2 -13.11 29.26 -4.10
N ILE A 3 -12.53 28.57 -5.08
CA ILE A 3 -12.33 27.11 -5.04
C ILE A 3 -11.50 26.71 -3.82
N LEU A 4 -10.41 27.45 -3.55
CA LEU A 4 -9.52 27.19 -2.41
C LEU A 4 -10.19 27.41 -1.04
N ARG A 5 -11.31 28.14 -1.02
CA ARG A 5 -12.09 28.40 0.20
C ARG A 5 -13.22 27.38 0.40
N LYS A 6 -13.77 26.86 -0.71
CA LYS A 6 -14.94 25.97 -0.70
C LYS A 6 -14.56 24.49 -0.63
N GLU A 7 -13.45 24.11 -1.24
CA GLU A 7 -13.02 22.73 -1.33
C GLU A 7 -11.91 22.44 -0.29
N PRO A 8 -12.17 21.65 0.76
CA PRO A 8 -11.12 21.19 1.67
C PRO A 8 -10.11 20.33 0.89
N ASN A 9 -8.83 20.42 1.25
CA ASN A 9 -7.72 19.75 0.56
C ASN A 9 -7.49 20.17 -0.91
N SER A 10 -7.80 21.43 -1.26
CA SER A 10 -7.45 22.01 -2.55
C SER A 10 -6.12 22.80 -2.49
N TYR A 11 -5.32 22.72 -3.56
CA TYR A 11 -3.97 23.28 -3.62
C TYR A 11 -3.77 24.15 -4.86
N ALA A 12 -3.22 25.35 -4.68
CA ALA A 12 -2.86 26.24 -5.77
C ALA A 12 -1.46 25.88 -6.28
N ILE A 13 -1.32 25.60 -7.58
CA ILE A 13 -0.03 25.28 -8.21
C ILE A 13 0.24 26.10 -9.48
N SER A 14 1.51 26.20 -9.87
CA SER A 14 1.95 26.74 -11.15
C SER A 14 3.04 25.87 -11.74
N VAL A 15 2.77 25.25 -12.89
CA VAL A 15 3.75 24.43 -13.62
C VAL A 15 4.90 25.29 -14.18
N LYS A 16 4.61 26.56 -14.53
CA LYS A 16 5.61 27.47 -15.10
C LYS A 16 6.68 27.90 -14.09
N THR A 17 6.29 28.10 -12.83
CA THR A 17 7.17 28.63 -11.78
C THR A 17 7.54 27.58 -10.73
N GLY A 18 6.90 26.41 -10.73
CA GLY A 18 7.04 25.39 -9.70
C GLY A 18 6.31 25.69 -8.39
N PHE A 19 5.58 26.81 -8.30
CA PHE A 19 4.87 27.20 -7.08
C PHE A 19 3.87 26.11 -6.67
N GLY A 20 3.88 25.73 -5.40
CA GLY A 20 2.91 24.82 -4.78
C GLY A 20 3.09 23.33 -5.10
N ILE A 21 4.05 22.95 -5.94
CA ILE A 21 4.27 21.56 -6.36
C ILE A 21 4.70 20.69 -5.17
N ASP A 22 5.70 21.11 -4.39
CA ASP A 22 6.17 20.32 -3.23
C ASP A 22 5.08 20.14 -2.16
N ALA A 23 4.28 21.19 -1.94
CA ALA A 23 3.16 21.13 -1.00
C ALA A 23 2.07 20.14 -1.48
N LEU A 24 1.82 20.08 -2.78
CA LEU A 24 0.90 19.11 -3.38
C LEU A 24 1.45 17.69 -3.26
N ILE A 25 2.72 17.46 -3.56
CA ILE A 25 3.36 16.14 -3.43
C ILE A 25 3.25 15.64 -1.98
N HIS A 26 3.63 16.46 -1.00
CA HIS A 26 3.54 16.10 0.41
C HIS A 26 2.12 15.80 0.88
N ALA A 27 1.13 16.54 0.35
CA ALA A 27 -0.28 16.28 0.64
C ALA A 27 -0.71 14.93 0.08
N ILE A 28 -0.35 14.62 -1.17
CA ILE A 28 -0.61 13.34 -1.80
C ILE A 28 0.02 12.23 -0.96
N GLU A 29 1.32 12.32 -0.64
CA GLU A 29 2.04 11.32 0.16
C GLU A 29 1.40 11.04 1.52
N LYS A 30 0.85 12.07 2.18
CA LYS A 30 0.13 11.91 3.45
C LYS A 30 -1.21 11.22 3.30
N THR A 31 -1.87 11.37 2.16
CA THR A 31 -3.17 10.75 1.87
C THR A 31 -3.06 9.36 1.28
N LEU A 32 -1.89 8.99 0.74
CA LEU A 32 -1.66 7.65 0.21
C LEU A 32 -1.93 6.61 1.31
N PRO A 33 -2.74 5.57 1.02
CA PRO A 33 -2.90 4.45 1.94
C PRO A 33 -1.52 3.84 2.19
N ARG A 34 -1.08 3.84 3.44
CA ARG A 34 0.07 3.02 3.82
C ARG A 34 -0.48 1.66 4.21
N PRO A 35 -0.12 0.56 3.53
CA PRO A 35 -0.33 -0.75 4.11
C PRO A 35 0.42 -0.78 5.45
N ARG A 36 -0.30 -0.93 6.56
CA ARG A 36 0.29 -0.84 7.92
C ARG A 36 0.38 -2.19 8.60
N ILE A 37 -0.28 -3.21 8.05
CA ILE A 37 -0.34 -4.50 8.70
C ILE A 37 0.82 -5.32 8.17
N GLU A 38 1.79 -5.52 9.04
CA GLU A 38 2.92 -6.38 8.78
C GLU A 38 2.48 -7.84 8.94
N VAL A 39 2.75 -8.64 7.93
CA VAL A 39 2.49 -10.09 7.89
C VAL A 39 3.82 -10.80 7.67
N ASP A 40 4.04 -11.86 8.44
CA ASP A 40 5.19 -12.77 8.33
C ASP A 40 4.64 -14.19 8.36
N ILE A 41 4.53 -14.82 7.20
CA ILE A 41 3.79 -16.07 7.02
C ILE A 41 4.33 -16.87 5.84
N VAL A 42 4.18 -18.20 5.91
CA VAL A 42 4.36 -19.08 4.75
C VAL A 42 3.04 -19.26 4.02
N ILE A 43 2.97 -18.75 2.79
CA ILE A 43 1.82 -18.91 1.90
C ILE A 43 2.01 -20.20 1.08
N PRO A 44 1.10 -21.18 1.17
CA PRO A 44 1.20 -22.40 0.39
C PRO A 44 1.18 -22.11 -1.11
N TYR A 45 1.87 -22.91 -1.92
CA TYR A 45 1.88 -22.75 -3.38
C TYR A 45 0.50 -22.85 -4.05
N SER A 46 -0.48 -23.45 -3.38
CA SER A 46 -1.88 -23.48 -3.82
C SER A 46 -2.57 -22.12 -3.74
N ARG A 47 -2.03 -21.16 -2.98
CA ARG A 47 -2.56 -19.81 -2.78
C ARG A 47 -1.71 -18.74 -3.46
N GLY A 48 -1.33 -19.01 -4.71
CA GLY A 48 -0.65 -18.03 -5.57
C GLY A 48 -1.46 -16.75 -5.80
N ASP A 49 -2.78 -16.80 -5.64
CA ASP A 49 -3.68 -15.64 -5.65
C ASP A 49 -3.26 -14.59 -4.61
N LEU A 50 -2.84 -15.02 -3.42
CA LEU A 50 -2.41 -14.11 -2.37
C LEU A 50 -1.01 -13.56 -2.62
N ILE A 51 -0.10 -14.35 -3.19
CA ILE A 51 1.23 -13.87 -3.59
C ILE A 51 1.08 -12.76 -4.63
N SER A 52 0.27 -12.98 -5.67
CA SER A 52 -0.02 -11.94 -6.66
C SER A 52 -0.65 -10.69 -6.03
N ALA A 53 -1.62 -10.84 -5.13
CA ALA A 53 -2.24 -9.72 -4.43
C ALA A 53 -1.23 -8.92 -3.57
N ILE A 54 -0.27 -9.59 -2.92
CA ILE A 54 0.78 -8.93 -2.15
C ILE A 54 1.74 -8.16 -3.07
N HIS A 55 2.06 -8.68 -4.27
CA HIS A 55 2.85 -7.93 -5.25
C HIS A 55 2.11 -6.71 -5.82
N GLU A 56 0.78 -6.78 -5.97
CA GLU A 56 -0.02 -5.69 -6.56
C GLU A 56 -0.39 -4.60 -5.55
N HIS A 57 -0.66 -4.98 -4.29
CA HIS A 57 -1.24 -4.10 -3.29
C HIS A 57 -0.43 -3.99 -1.99
N GLY A 58 0.58 -4.84 -1.82
CA GLY A 58 1.46 -4.84 -0.65
C GLY A 58 2.83 -4.21 -0.90
N GLU A 59 3.60 -4.13 0.17
CA GLU A 59 5.03 -3.76 0.18
C GLU A 59 5.81 -4.97 0.72
N ILE A 60 6.58 -5.64 -0.12
CA ILE A 60 7.37 -6.81 0.29
C ILE A 60 8.68 -6.37 0.94
N LEU A 61 8.93 -6.88 2.13
CA LEU A 61 10.15 -6.68 2.91
C LEU A 61 11.14 -7.85 2.69
N SER A 62 10.64 -9.09 2.64
CA SER A 62 11.41 -10.27 2.24
C SER A 62 10.51 -11.36 1.62
N GLU A 63 11.10 -12.20 0.77
CA GLU A 63 10.45 -13.34 0.13
C GLU A 63 11.46 -14.49 0.00
N GLU A 64 11.10 -15.69 0.47
CA GLU A 64 11.90 -16.90 0.38
C GLU A 64 11.03 -18.12 0.01
N TYR A 65 11.52 -18.95 -0.90
CA TYR A 65 10.85 -20.19 -1.30
C TYR A 65 11.27 -21.34 -0.40
N VAL A 66 10.31 -21.93 0.32
CA VAL A 66 10.52 -23.07 1.24
C VAL A 66 9.72 -24.29 0.77
N ALA A 67 9.85 -25.41 1.47
CA ALA A 67 9.18 -26.67 1.08
C ALA A 67 7.66 -26.57 1.18
N GLU A 68 7.16 -25.82 2.16
CA GLU A 68 5.75 -25.67 2.49
C GLU A 68 5.05 -24.58 1.65
N GLY A 69 5.80 -23.72 0.97
CA GLY A 69 5.28 -22.58 0.22
C GLY A 69 6.29 -21.43 0.08
N THR A 70 5.78 -20.21 -0.04
CA THR A 70 6.59 -18.99 -0.05
C THR A 70 6.50 -18.30 1.31
N ALA A 71 7.61 -18.22 2.03
CA ALA A 71 7.74 -17.40 3.23
C ALA A 71 7.81 -15.93 2.81
N ILE A 72 6.86 -15.13 3.26
CA ILE A 72 6.75 -13.72 2.89
C ILE A 72 6.67 -12.85 4.13
N HIS A 73 7.51 -11.81 4.15
CA HIS A 73 7.41 -10.70 5.08
C HIS A 73 6.98 -9.48 4.28
N ALA A 74 5.78 -8.97 4.52
CA ALA A 74 5.23 -7.87 3.76
C ALA A 74 4.35 -6.96 4.62
N ARG A 75 4.12 -5.74 4.14
CA ARG A 75 3.05 -4.88 4.64
C ARG A 75 1.91 -4.90 3.67
N VAL A 76 0.71 -5.15 4.19
CA VAL A 76 -0.52 -5.23 3.40
C VAL A 76 -1.61 -4.33 4.00
N ASP A 77 -2.68 -4.13 3.23
CA ASP A 77 -3.87 -3.47 3.73
C ASP A 77 -4.72 -4.39 4.64
N ALA A 78 -5.75 -3.82 5.26
CA ALA A 78 -6.63 -4.55 6.18
C ALA A 78 -7.46 -5.67 5.52
N GLY A 79 -7.75 -5.55 4.22
CA GLY A 79 -8.51 -6.55 3.48
C GLY A 79 -7.66 -7.78 3.22
N LEU A 80 -6.45 -7.57 2.68
CA LEU A 80 -5.52 -8.63 2.37
C LEU A 80 -4.98 -9.30 3.64
N ALA A 81 -4.71 -8.52 4.71
CA ALA A 81 -4.35 -9.09 6.01
C ALA A 81 -5.40 -10.08 6.53
N ARG A 82 -6.69 -9.75 6.40
CA ARG A 82 -7.78 -10.65 6.83
C ARG A 82 -7.76 -11.96 6.05
N GLN A 83 -7.66 -11.89 4.72
CA GLN A 83 -7.59 -13.09 3.86
C GLN A 83 -6.39 -13.99 4.20
N ILE A 84 -5.27 -13.39 4.61
CA ILE A 84 -4.07 -14.10 5.05
C ILE A 84 -4.27 -14.73 6.43
N HIS A 85 -4.97 -14.07 7.36
CA HIS A 85 -5.29 -14.66 8.66
C HIS A 85 -6.26 -15.83 8.57
N ASP A 86 -7.26 -15.75 7.69
CA ASP A 86 -8.24 -16.82 7.44
C ASP A 86 -7.58 -18.11 6.89
N LEU A 87 -6.33 -18.05 6.44
CA LEU A 87 -5.54 -19.21 6.02
C LEU A 87 -4.96 -20.02 7.19
N GLN A 88 -4.91 -19.45 8.39
CA GLN A 88 -4.37 -20.09 9.58
C GLN A 88 -5.45 -20.79 10.44
N GLU A 89 -6.73 -20.63 10.09
CA GLU A 89 -7.87 -21.37 10.67
C GLU A 89 -8.16 -22.65 9.88
#